data_AF-A0A959AHE6-F1
#
_entry.id   AF-A0A959AHE6-F1
#
_cell.length_a   1.000
_cell.length_b   1.000
_cell.length_c   1.000
_cell.angle_alpha   90.00
_cell.angle_beta   90.00
_cell.angle_gamma   90.00
#
_symmetry.space_group_name_H-M   'P 1'
#
loop_
_entity.id
_entity.type
_entity.pdbx_description
1 polymer ?
#
loop_
_entity_poly.entity_id
_entity_poly.type
_entity_poly.pdbx_seq_one_letter_code
_entity_poly.pdbx_strand_id
1 'polypeptide(L)'
;PGSPYGEPGIAPLLPYGTHRIQWVVSDECGNQTTCEYIFSVADTGDPEVNCLTGLMFDLPVSQSLELGVTDVLLNAQDNCTPPTPFTVDLNLLEYSLRKTGAGSGFPVDTGGQAVGSLGYNCDDLGTQTGELWVRDLAGNTSFCTFELELEDPGDFCSPVDSLSIGGNIRTEVDTAVVNAIVTISPTQPDIDSQTVTDAQGVFLFPSLVVSGSDYTLTPYKNDDPLNGVSTFDLVLISRHILGLEQLNSPYKIIAADANKSGSVTSFDVVEIRKLILGIYSTFPNNTSWRFVNRDFVFPDPKNPFTAQFPETVTIINMQFGLSDEFVSVKIGDVNNTAIANAFNSADDRAAGTLYFDVDDREVKAGELVTVSFKAA
;
A
#
# COMPACT_ATOMS: atom_id res chain seq x y z
N PRO A 1 46.00 -61.80 -51.28
CA PRO A 1 44.66 -61.19 -51.31
C PRO A 1 44.47 -60.32 -50.05
N GLY A 2 45.02 -59.10 -50.10
CA GLY A 2 44.85 -58.10 -49.04
C GLY A 2 43.51 -57.38 -49.25
N SER A 3 42.83 -57.06 -48.14
CA SER A 3 41.56 -56.34 -48.12
C SER A 3 41.62 -55.08 -49.01
N PRO A 4 40.66 -54.85 -49.92
CA PRO A 4 40.56 -53.61 -50.71
C PRO A 4 40.17 -52.38 -49.89
N TYR A 5 39.89 -52.57 -48.59
CA TYR A 5 39.65 -51.51 -47.62
C TYR A 5 40.88 -51.50 -46.70
N GLY A 6 41.68 -50.43 -46.76
CA GLY A 6 42.91 -50.29 -45.98
C GLY A 6 42.70 -50.59 -44.49
N GLU A 7 43.82 -50.86 -43.79
CA GLU A 7 43.83 -51.07 -42.34
C GLU A 7 43.03 -49.97 -41.63
N PRO A 8 42.09 -50.31 -40.71
CA PRO A 8 41.34 -49.29 -39.98
C PRO A 8 42.31 -48.42 -39.20
N GLY A 9 42.43 -47.15 -39.61
CA GLY A 9 43.19 -46.16 -38.87
C GLY A 9 42.61 -45.96 -37.47
N ILE A 10 43.41 -45.41 -36.57
CA ILE A 10 42.95 -45.00 -35.24
C ILE A 10 41.79 -44.02 -35.42
N ALA A 11 40.66 -44.28 -34.77
CA ALA A 11 39.51 -43.38 -34.82
C ALA A 11 39.92 -41.99 -34.29
N PRO A 12 39.79 -40.92 -35.09
CA PRO A 12 40.12 -39.57 -34.65
C PRO A 12 39.13 -39.11 -33.57
N LEU A 13 39.64 -38.48 -32.51
CA LEU A 13 38.82 -37.68 -31.60
C LEU A 13 38.40 -36.41 -32.36
N LEU A 14 37.13 -36.32 -32.74
CA LEU A 14 36.58 -35.19 -33.49
C LEU A 14 35.87 -34.21 -32.55
N PRO A 15 36.17 -32.90 -32.62
CA PRO A 15 35.48 -31.90 -31.80
C PRO A 15 34.02 -31.72 -32.26
N TYR A 16 33.19 -31.07 -31.45
CA TYR A 16 31.82 -30.70 -31.83
C TYR A 16 31.79 -29.90 -33.13
N GLY A 17 30.83 -30.20 -34.01
CA GLY A 17 30.59 -29.44 -35.24
C GLY A 17 30.52 -30.29 -36.51
N THR A 18 30.53 -29.61 -37.65
CA THR A 18 30.42 -30.26 -38.97
C THR A 18 31.80 -30.60 -39.52
N HIS A 19 31.98 -31.86 -39.87
CA HIS A 19 33.22 -32.42 -40.39
C HIS A 19 33.02 -32.92 -41.82
N ARG A 20 34.14 -33.01 -42.55
CA ARG A 20 34.20 -33.48 -43.93
C ARG A 20 35.21 -34.61 -44.03
N ILE A 21 34.77 -35.77 -44.49
CA ILE A 21 35.66 -36.83 -44.98
C ILE A 21 35.89 -36.57 -46.46
N GLN A 22 37.14 -36.46 -46.88
CA GLN A 22 37.54 -36.27 -48.27
C GLN A 22 38.40 -37.46 -48.71
N TRP A 23 37.91 -38.22 -49.69
CA TRP A 23 38.67 -39.29 -50.33
C TRP A 23 39.24 -38.77 -51.65
N VAL A 24 40.54 -38.93 -51.84
CA VAL A 24 41.22 -38.63 -53.10
C VAL A 24 41.70 -39.95 -53.69
N VAL A 25 41.19 -40.30 -54.87
CA VAL A 25 41.57 -41.50 -55.62
C VAL A 25 42.44 -41.07 -56.79
N SER A 26 43.66 -41.61 -56.86
CA SER A 26 44.62 -41.35 -57.93
C SER A 26 44.87 -42.60 -58.78
N ASP A 27 44.86 -42.47 -60.11
CA ASP A 27 45.31 -43.56 -60.99
C ASP A 27 46.84 -43.55 -61.19
N GLU A 28 47.39 -44.62 -61.78
CA GLU A 28 48.83 -44.74 -62.10
C GLU A 28 49.31 -43.73 -63.17
N CYS A 29 48.37 -43.05 -63.84
CA CYS A 29 48.64 -42.01 -64.83
C CYS A 29 48.66 -40.59 -64.21
N GLY A 30 48.39 -40.46 -62.91
CA GLY A 30 48.40 -39.20 -62.18
C GLY A 30 47.06 -38.43 -62.17
N ASN A 31 45.98 -38.98 -62.72
CA ASN A 31 44.66 -38.36 -62.61
C ASN A 31 44.08 -38.59 -61.21
N GLN A 32 43.51 -37.54 -60.61
CA GLN A 32 42.88 -37.61 -59.29
C GLN A 32 41.39 -37.29 -59.37
N THR A 33 40.57 -38.06 -58.65
CA THR A 33 39.15 -37.76 -58.41
C THR A 33 38.91 -37.68 -56.91
N THR A 34 38.14 -36.68 -56.50
CA THR A 34 37.80 -36.46 -55.09
C THR A 34 36.34 -36.81 -54.84
N CYS A 35 36.07 -37.49 -53.73
CA CYS A 35 34.73 -37.69 -53.18
C CYS A 35 34.68 -37.10 -51.77
N GLU A 36 33.56 -36.49 -51.39
CA GLU A 36 33.38 -35.89 -50.07
C GLU A 36 32.12 -36.42 -49.38
N TYR A 37 32.19 -36.60 -48.07
CA TYR A 37 31.06 -36.91 -47.20
C TYR A 37 31.08 -35.97 -45.99
N ILE A 38 29.98 -35.24 -45.81
CA ILE A 38 29.81 -34.31 -44.71
C ILE A 38 29.00 -34.99 -43.61
N PHE A 39 29.47 -34.91 -42.38
CA PHE A 39 28.79 -35.41 -41.20
C PHE A 39 28.95 -34.45 -40.03
N SER A 40 28.01 -34.45 -39.08
CA SER A 40 28.06 -33.61 -37.89
C SER A 40 28.26 -34.46 -36.64
N VAL A 41 29.15 -34.03 -35.77
CA VAL A 41 29.24 -34.51 -34.39
C VAL A 41 28.41 -33.56 -33.54
N ALA A 42 27.31 -34.06 -32.99
CA ALA A 42 26.38 -33.32 -32.15
C ALA A 42 26.33 -33.94 -30.75
N ASP A 43 26.00 -33.11 -29.77
CA ASP A 43 25.71 -33.57 -28.42
C ASP A 43 24.29 -34.15 -28.36
N THR A 44 24.17 -35.27 -27.67
CA THR A 44 22.90 -35.98 -27.42
C THR A 44 22.83 -36.50 -25.99
N GLY A 45 23.78 -36.13 -25.13
CA GLY A 45 23.77 -36.51 -23.73
C GLY A 45 22.84 -35.58 -22.97
N ASP A 46 21.98 -36.13 -22.11
CA ASP A 46 21.23 -35.28 -21.18
C ASP A 46 22.17 -34.83 -20.06
N PRO A 47 22.06 -33.57 -19.59
CA PRO A 47 22.79 -33.10 -18.42
C PRO A 47 22.43 -33.91 -17.16
N GLU A 48 23.33 -33.96 -16.18
CA GLU A 48 23.08 -34.57 -14.87
C GLU A 48 22.84 -33.46 -13.84
N VAL A 49 21.77 -33.55 -13.04
CA VAL A 49 21.45 -32.61 -11.96
C VAL A 49 21.02 -33.33 -10.70
N ASN A 50 21.52 -32.86 -9.55
CA ASN A 50 21.16 -33.37 -8.23
C ASN A 50 20.59 -32.25 -7.37
N CYS A 51 19.49 -32.54 -6.69
CA CYS A 51 18.77 -31.64 -5.80
C CYS A 51 19.11 -31.92 -4.33
N LEU A 52 19.07 -30.89 -3.50
CA LEU A 52 18.99 -31.02 -2.05
C LEU A 52 17.65 -31.65 -1.64
N THR A 53 17.65 -32.39 -0.53
CA THR A 53 16.47 -33.05 0.03
C THR A 53 16.24 -32.64 1.48
N GLY A 54 14.98 -32.64 1.90
CA GLY A 54 14.60 -32.31 3.28
C GLY A 54 14.83 -30.84 3.65
N LEU A 55 14.50 -29.94 2.73
CA LEU A 55 14.58 -28.50 2.99
C LEU A 55 13.45 -28.11 3.96
N MET A 56 13.74 -27.24 4.91
CA MET A 56 12.76 -26.77 5.89
C MET A 56 12.84 -25.25 5.97
N PHE A 57 11.69 -24.59 5.85
CA PHE A 57 11.59 -23.14 5.85
C PHE A 57 10.44 -22.67 6.71
N ASP A 58 10.67 -21.57 7.46
CA ASP A 58 9.64 -20.87 8.19
C ASP A 58 9.11 -19.71 7.34
N LEU A 59 7.79 -19.54 7.27
CA LEU A 59 7.21 -18.36 6.62
C LEU A 59 7.54 -17.07 7.40
N PRO A 60 8.03 -16.02 6.73
CA PRO A 60 8.24 -14.72 7.36
C PRO A 60 6.90 -13.99 7.57
N VAL A 61 6.94 -12.90 8.36
CA VAL A 61 5.78 -12.02 8.64
C VAL A 61 5.13 -11.47 7.35
N SER A 62 5.87 -11.39 6.24
CA SER A 62 5.33 -10.98 4.94
C SER A 62 4.44 -12.02 4.26
N GLN A 63 4.27 -13.22 4.85
CA GLN A 63 3.45 -14.33 4.34
C GLN A 63 3.90 -14.85 2.97
N SER A 64 5.16 -14.60 2.61
CA SER A 64 5.70 -14.92 1.28
C SER A 64 7.16 -15.34 1.38
N LEU A 65 7.51 -16.45 0.74
CA LEU A 65 8.87 -16.96 0.62
C LEU A 65 9.21 -17.12 -0.86
N GLU A 66 10.39 -16.68 -1.27
CA GLU A 66 10.93 -16.92 -2.61
C GLU A 66 12.09 -17.92 -2.51
N LEU A 67 11.97 -19.03 -3.23
CA LEU A 67 12.97 -20.09 -3.31
C LEU A 67 13.72 -19.98 -4.64
N GLY A 68 15.04 -19.75 -4.60
CA GLY A 68 15.88 -19.65 -5.78
C GLY A 68 16.52 -20.98 -6.18
N VAL A 69 17.12 -21.02 -7.38
CA VAL A 69 17.86 -22.21 -7.88
C VAL A 69 18.95 -22.66 -6.91
N THR A 70 19.70 -21.72 -6.32
CA THR A 70 20.82 -22.03 -5.41
C THR A 70 20.39 -22.68 -4.11
N ASP A 71 19.14 -22.50 -3.71
CA ASP A 71 18.61 -23.06 -2.46
C ASP A 71 18.30 -24.56 -2.59
N VAL A 72 18.21 -25.04 -3.83
CA VAL A 72 17.83 -26.42 -4.17
C VAL A 72 18.96 -27.17 -4.87
N LEU A 73 19.80 -26.48 -5.64
CA LEU A 73 20.85 -27.10 -6.44
C LEU A 73 21.98 -27.67 -5.55
N LEU A 74 22.17 -28.99 -5.58
CA LEU A 74 23.34 -29.64 -4.97
C LEU A 74 24.54 -29.63 -5.93
N ASN A 75 24.33 -30.13 -7.15
CA ASN A 75 25.30 -30.07 -8.23
C ASN A 75 24.62 -30.29 -9.59
N ALA A 76 25.30 -29.87 -10.66
CA ALA A 76 24.94 -30.24 -12.02
C ALA A 76 26.20 -30.30 -12.90
N GLN A 77 26.19 -31.20 -13.88
CA GLN A 77 27.30 -31.38 -14.81
C GLN A 77 26.78 -31.90 -16.16
N ASP A 78 27.55 -31.65 -17.22
CA ASP A 78 27.29 -32.21 -18.53
C ASP A 78 28.61 -32.54 -19.24
N ASN A 79 28.58 -33.49 -20.18
CA ASN A 79 29.77 -34.02 -20.84
C ASN A 79 30.29 -33.15 -21.99
N CYS A 80 29.42 -32.36 -22.63
CA CYS A 80 29.73 -31.51 -23.79
C CYS A 80 29.48 -30.02 -23.51
N THR A 81 28.76 -29.72 -22.43
CA THR A 81 28.58 -28.41 -21.81
C THR A 81 29.31 -28.40 -20.46
N PRO A 82 30.65 -28.35 -20.45
CA PRO A 82 31.41 -28.53 -19.21
C PRO A 82 31.12 -27.41 -18.21
N PRO A 83 30.89 -27.71 -16.92
CA PRO A 83 31.18 -26.74 -15.86
C PRO A 83 32.71 -26.56 -15.89
N THR A 84 33.22 -25.53 -16.56
CA THR A 84 34.67 -25.45 -16.82
C THR A 84 35.43 -25.34 -15.49
N PRO A 85 36.22 -26.36 -15.07
CA PRO A 85 36.84 -26.34 -13.74
C PRO A 85 38.08 -25.43 -13.67
N PHE A 86 38.50 -24.80 -14.78
CA PHE A 86 39.75 -24.06 -14.88
C PHE A 86 39.71 -22.79 -15.77
N THR A 87 38.54 -22.25 -16.09
CA THR A 87 38.41 -20.95 -16.77
C THR A 87 37.43 -20.04 -16.04
N VAL A 88 37.61 -18.73 -16.20
CA VAL A 88 36.85 -17.65 -15.54
C VAL A 88 35.45 -17.46 -16.18
N ASP A 89 34.99 -18.43 -16.96
CA ASP A 89 33.76 -18.34 -17.75
C ASP A 89 32.56 -18.98 -17.04
N LEU A 90 31.41 -18.37 -17.26
CA LEU A 90 30.11 -18.69 -16.66
C LEU A 90 29.70 -20.13 -16.93
N ASN A 91 29.13 -20.80 -15.93
CA ASN A 91 28.40 -22.05 -16.12
C ASN A 91 27.33 -21.84 -17.21
N LEU A 92 27.43 -22.60 -18.31
CA LEU A 92 26.55 -22.46 -19.48
C LEU A 92 25.25 -23.28 -19.35
N LEU A 93 25.10 -24.04 -18.27
CA LEU A 93 23.85 -24.73 -17.97
C LEU A 93 22.77 -23.72 -17.58
N GLU A 94 21.62 -23.81 -18.24
CA GLU A 94 20.44 -23.00 -17.93
C GLU A 94 19.58 -23.75 -16.91
N TYR A 95 19.23 -23.10 -15.80
CA TYR A 95 18.44 -23.68 -14.73
C TYR A 95 17.05 -23.07 -14.68
N SER A 96 16.05 -23.90 -14.42
CA SER A 96 14.68 -23.43 -14.20
C SER A 96 13.98 -24.23 -13.12
N LEU A 97 13.15 -23.57 -12.33
CA LEU A 97 12.34 -24.19 -11.31
C LEU A 97 10.87 -24.31 -11.74
N ARG A 98 10.18 -25.30 -11.16
CA ARG A 98 8.73 -25.47 -11.30
C ARG A 98 8.14 -26.19 -10.09
N LYS A 99 6.94 -25.80 -9.65
CA LYS A 99 6.10 -26.61 -8.74
C LYS A 99 5.55 -27.84 -9.47
N THR A 100 5.60 -29.01 -8.83
CA THR A 100 5.19 -30.29 -9.46
C THR A 100 3.78 -30.19 -10.06
N GLY A 101 3.61 -30.68 -11.30
CA GLY A 101 2.31 -30.71 -12.00
C GLY A 101 1.98 -29.46 -12.82
N ALA A 102 2.83 -28.42 -12.84
CA ALA A 102 2.59 -27.20 -13.60
C ALA A 102 3.16 -27.25 -15.05
N GLY A 103 2.56 -28.05 -15.92
CA GLY A 103 2.89 -28.08 -17.36
C GLY A 103 3.85 -29.20 -17.77
N SER A 104 4.49 -29.05 -18.93
CA SER A 104 5.31 -30.09 -19.56
C SER A 104 6.59 -29.53 -20.17
N GLY A 105 7.69 -30.28 -20.09
CA GLY A 105 9.00 -29.87 -20.59
C GLY A 105 9.70 -28.86 -19.69
N PHE A 106 10.80 -28.28 -20.20
CA PHE A 106 11.60 -27.30 -19.47
C PHE A 106 10.78 -26.03 -19.17
N PRO A 107 10.67 -25.63 -17.88
CA PRO A 107 9.84 -24.49 -17.50
C PRO A 107 10.41 -23.17 -18.03
N VAL A 108 9.52 -22.32 -18.51
CA VAL A 108 9.83 -20.93 -18.90
C VAL A 108 8.71 -20.02 -18.43
N ASP A 109 9.04 -18.76 -18.15
CA ASP A 109 8.07 -17.73 -17.83
C ASP A 109 7.25 -17.30 -19.07
N THR A 110 6.34 -16.34 -18.89
CA THR A 110 5.53 -15.79 -19.99
C THR A 110 6.35 -15.08 -21.07
N GLY A 111 7.58 -14.68 -20.77
CA GLY A 111 8.54 -14.09 -21.71
C GLY A 111 9.45 -15.12 -22.37
N GLY A 112 9.29 -16.41 -22.08
CA GLY A 112 10.12 -17.49 -22.59
C GLY A 112 11.51 -17.56 -21.93
N GLN A 113 11.72 -16.93 -20.78
CA GLN A 113 12.95 -17.03 -19.99
C GLN A 113 12.86 -18.13 -18.94
N ALA A 114 13.98 -18.71 -18.53
CA ALA A 114 14.01 -19.69 -17.46
C ALA A 114 13.52 -19.10 -16.12
N VAL A 115 12.77 -19.89 -15.35
CA VAL A 115 12.18 -19.47 -14.07
C VAL A 115 13.22 -19.62 -12.96
N GLY A 116 13.79 -18.49 -12.51
CA GLY A 116 14.88 -18.46 -11.52
C GLY A 116 14.45 -18.60 -10.06
N SER A 117 13.17 -18.40 -9.74
CA SER A 117 12.63 -18.56 -8.38
C SER A 117 11.19 -19.06 -8.36
N LEU A 118 10.79 -19.65 -7.24
CA LEU A 118 9.41 -20.05 -6.95
C LEU A 118 8.90 -19.32 -5.70
N GLY A 119 7.75 -18.68 -5.85
CA GLY A 119 7.00 -18.09 -4.74
C GLY A 119 6.16 -19.14 -4.00
N TYR A 120 6.26 -19.11 -2.68
CA TYR A 120 5.44 -19.87 -1.73
C TYR A 120 4.71 -18.92 -0.79
N ASN A 121 3.48 -19.25 -0.44
CA ASN A 121 2.64 -18.45 0.45
C ASN A 121 1.87 -19.34 1.44
N CYS A 122 0.91 -18.74 2.16
CA CYS A 122 0.07 -19.45 3.13
C CYS A 122 -0.78 -20.59 2.55
N ASP A 123 -1.05 -20.62 1.24
CA ASP A 123 -1.76 -21.72 0.60
C ASP A 123 -0.85 -22.96 0.40
N ASP A 124 0.47 -22.76 0.49
CA ASP A 124 1.49 -23.78 0.25
C ASP A 124 2.05 -24.39 1.56
N LEU A 125 1.36 -24.27 2.70
CA LEU A 125 1.82 -24.84 3.98
C LEU A 125 1.95 -26.37 3.94
N GLY A 126 2.91 -26.87 4.71
CA GLY A 126 3.23 -28.30 4.82
C GLY A 126 4.20 -28.76 3.73
N THR A 127 4.13 -30.05 3.39
CA THR A 127 5.04 -30.68 2.43
C THR A 127 4.73 -30.23 1.01
N GLN A 128 5.70 -29.56 0.39
CA GLN A 128 5.66 -29.14 -1.01
C GLN A 128 6.70 -29.89 -1.83
N THR A 129 6.39 -30.12 -3.11
CA THR A 129 7.31 -30.75 -4.06
C THR A 129 7.53 -29.87 -5.27
N GLY A 130 8.74 -29.89 -5.79
CA GLY A 130 9.10 -29.17 -7.01
C GLY A 130 10.14 -29.90 -7.84
N GLU A 131 10.37 -29.35 -9.02
CA GLU A 131 11.32 -29.84 -10.02
C GLU A 131 12.34 -28.75 -10.31
N LEU A 132 13.63 -29.09 -10.22
CA LEU A 132 14.72 -28.28 -10.72
C LEU A 132 15.18 -28.87 -12.06
N TRP A 133 14.94 -28.11 -13.12
CA TRP A 133 15.32 -28.45 -14.49
C TRP A 133 16.67 -27.84 -14.83
N VAL A 134 17.44 -28.58 -15.62
CA VAL A 134 18.66 -28.12 -16.24
C VAL A 134 18.58 -28.34 -17.76
N ARG A 135 19.09 -27.39 -18.53
CA ARG A 135 19.21 -27.47 -19.98
C ARG A 135 20.64 -27.16 -20.39
N ASP A 136 21.17 -27.96 -21.29
CA ASP A 136 22.49 -27.77 -21.87
C ASP A 136 22.46 -26.82 -23.09
N LEU A 137 23.62 -26.59 -23.73
CA LEU A 137 23.70 -25.73 -24.92
C LEU A 137 23.08 -26.37 -26.17
N ALA A 138 22.96 -27.70 -26.21
CA ALA A 138 22.38 -28.46 -27.31
C ALA A 138 20.84 -28.55 -27.23
N GLY A 139 20.26 -28.16 -26.09
CA GLY A 139 18.83 -28.22 -25.79
C GLY A 139 18.38 -29.52 -25.12
N ASN A 140 19.31 -30.40 -24.72
CA ASN A 140 18.98 -31.57 -23.92
C ASN A 140 18.61 -31.13 -22.50
N THR A 141 17.67 -31.84 -21.88
CA THR A 141 17.09 -31.43 -20.61
C THR A 141 16.94 -32.60 -19.66
N SER A 142 17.28 -32.37 -18.40
CA SER A 142 16.97 -33.29 -17.31
C SER A 142 16.45 -32.51 -16.10
N PHE A 143 15.92 -33.22 -15.11
CA PHE A 143 15.44 -32.60 -13.88
C PHE A 143 15.66 -33.52 -12.69
N CYS A 144 15.77 -32.91 -11.51
CA CYS A 144 15.64 -33.60 -10.24
C CYS A 144 14.43 -33.06 -9.48
N THR A 145 13.86 -33.90 -8.62
CA THR A 145 12.76 -33.53 -7.73
C THR A 145 13.29 -33.18 -6.36
N PHE A 146 12.74 -32.13 -5.75
CA PHE A 146 13.01 -31.76 -4.37
C PHE A 146 11.72 -31.72 -3.56
N GLU A 147 11.88 -31.89 -2.25
CA GLU A 147 10.81 -31.80 -1.26
C GLU A 147 11.24 -30.78 -0.21
N LEU A 148 10.32 -29.89 0.14
CA LEU A 148 10.48 -28.92 1.21
C LEU A 148 9.28 -28.97 2.16
N GLU A 149 9.54 -28.68 3.42
CA GLU A 149 8.52 -28.52 4.46
C GLU A 149 8.43 -27.03 4.81
N LEU A 150 7.25 -26.46 4.57
CA LEU A 150 6.95 -25.06 4.88
C LEU A 150 6.14 -25.02 6.18
N GLU A 151 6.74 -24.44 7.22
CA GLU A 151 6.12 -24.28 8.53
C GLU A 151 5.71 -22.82 8.78
N ASP A 152 4.68 -22.65 9.60
CA ASP A 152 4.24 -21.34 10.11
C ASP A 152 4.24 -21.36 11.64
N PRO A 153 5.43 -21.34 12.28
CA PRO A 153 5.53 -21.28 13.74
C PRO A 153 5.01 -19.96 14.31
N GLY A 154 4.87 -18.92 13.47
CA GLY A 154 4.39 -17.60 13.84
C GLY A 154 2.88 -17.41 13.78
N ASP A 155 2.13 -18.42 13.32
CA ASP A 155 0.67 -18.37 13.12
C ASP A 155 0.23 -17.20 12.22
N PHE A 156 1.05 -16.86 11.22
CA PHE A 156 0.82 -15.77 10.27
C PHE A 156 -0.24 -16.10 9.20
N CYS A 157 -0.47 -17.39 8.94
CA CYS A 157 -1.33 -17.91 7.89
C CYS A 157 -2.69 -18.39 8.39
N SER A 158 -2.86 -18.54 9.70
CA SER A 158 -4.20 -18.60 10.26
C SER A 158 -4.90 -17.29 9.91
N PRO A 159 -6.18 -17.33 9.50
CA PRO A 159 -6.98 -16.12 9.51
C PRO A 159 -6.98 -15.68 10.97
N VAL A 160 -6.18 -14.66 11.30
CA VAL A 160 -6.46 -13.82 12.45
C VAL A 160 -7.95 -13.54 12.34
N ASP A 161 -8.74 -13.93 13.35
CA ASP A 161 -10.13 -13.52 13.45
C ASP A 161 -10.12 -12.03 13.17
N SER A 162 -10.53 -11.67 11.95
CA SER A 162 -10.09 -10.41 11.35
C SER A 162 -10.93 -9.34 11.99
N LEU A 163 -10.51 -8.90 13.17
CA LEU A 163 -11.31 -7.99 13.94
C LEU A 163 -11.25 -6.66 13.24
N SER A 164 -12.44 -6.11 13.01
CA SER A 164 -12.59 -4.76 12.56
C SER A 164 -12.71 -3.87 13.78
N ILE A 165 -11.94 -2.78 13.81
CA ILE A 165 -12.24 -1.65 14.69
C ILE A 165 -13.07 -0.68 13.86
N GLY A 166 -14.23 -0.31 14.38
CA GLY A 166 -15.07 0.69 13.77
C GLY A 166 -15.83 1.47 14.81
N GLY A 167 -16.33 2.62 14.40
CA GLY A 167 -17.05 3.52 15.28
C GLY A 167 -17.76 4.60 14.50
N ASN A 168 -18.34 5.54 15.23
CA ASN A 168 -18.93 6.72 14.64
C ASN A 168 -18.37 8.01 15.26
N ILE A 169 -18.44 9.08 14.47
CA ILE A 169 -18.13 10.44 14.89
C ILE A 169 -19.36 11.28 14.65
N ARG A 170 -19.85 11.90 15.73
CA ARG A 170 -21.07 12.73 15.71
C ARG A 170 -20.87 14.02 16.50
N THR A 171 -21.65 15.04 16.19
CA THR A 171 -21.71 16.27 16.99
C THR A 171 -22.49 16.06 18.30
N GLU A 172 -22.51 17.07 19.18
CA GLU A 172 -23.29 17.00 20.43
C GLU A 172 -24.80 16.85 20.21
N VAL A 173 -25.30 17.23 19.03
CA VAL A 173 -26.71 17.06 18.62
C VAL A 173 -26.93 15.79 17.78
N ASP A 174 -26.02 14.82 17.88
CA ASP A 174 -26.08 13.50 17.23
C ASP A 174 -26.05 13.54 15.68
N THR A 175 -25.58 14.65 15.11
CA THR A 175 -25.39 14.77 13.67
C THR A 175 -24.09 14.11 13.28
N ALA A 176 -24.14 13.14 12.36
CA ALA A 176 -22.94 12.52 11.81
C ALA A 176 -21.94 13.53 11.22
N VAL A 177 -20.66 13.18 11.23
CA VAL A 177 -19.59 14.01 10.65
C VAL A 177 -18.90 13.23 9.56
N VAL A 178 -19.02 13.71 8.32
CA VAL A 178 -18.39 13.09 7.15
C VAL A 178 -17.00 13.67 6.90
N ASN A 179 -16.13 12.89 6.23
CA ASN A 179 -14.77 13.31 5.85
C ASN A 179 -13.91 13.72 7.06
N ALA A 180 -14.12 13.12 8.23
CA ALA A 180 -13.16 13.16 9.32
C ALA A 180 -12.14 12.04 9.09
N ILE A 181 -10.85 12.35 9.16
CA ILE A 181 -9.79 11.36 9.08
C ILE A 181 -9.67 10.71 10.46
N VAL A 182 -9.59 9.39 10.52
CA VAL A 182 -9.28 8.65 11.74
C VAL A 182 -7.98 7.91 11.49
N THR A 183 -7.01 8.12 12.37
CA THR A 183 -5.75 7.36 12.37
C THR A 183 -5.82 6.30 13.47
N ILE A 184 -5.46 5.06 13.14
CA ILE A 184 -5.24 3.99 14.10
C ILE A 184 -3.74 3.72 14.24
N SER A 185 -3.25 3.77 15.47
CA SER A 185 -1.84 3.55 15.84
C SER A 185 -1.74 2.35 16.78
N PRO A 186 -1.28 1.17 16.31
CA PRO A 186 -0.95 0.03 17.16
C PRO A 186 0.29 0.30 18.03
N THR A 187 0.36 -0.32 19.22
CA THR A 187 1.58 -0.25 20.04
C THR A 187 2.76 -1.01 19.41
N GLN A 188 2.48 -2.09 18.65
CA GLN A 188 3.51 -2.84 17.91
C GLN A 188 2.89 -3.77 16.84
N PRO A 189 3.43 -3.83 15.61
CA PRO A 189 4.40 -2.89 15.01
C PRO A 189 3.75 -1.52 14.80
N ASP A 190 4.51 -0.43 15.03
CA ASP A 190 4.06 0.98 14.94
C ASP A 190 3.84 1.42 13.49
N ILE A 191 2.83 0.84 12.85
CA ILE A 191 2.39 1.17 11.50
C ILE A 191 1.00 1.77 11.61
N ASP A 192 0.96 3.09 11.46
CA ASP A 192 -0.29 3.82 11.41
C ASP A 192 -1.09 3.46 10.15
N SER A 193 -2.40 3.36 10.32
CA SER A 193 -3.35 3.29 9.20
C SER A 193 -4.39 4.40 9.34
N GLN A 194 -4.95 4.83 8.21
CA GLN A 194 -5.95 5.90 8.18
C GLN A 194 -7.19 5.47 7.41
N THR A 195 -8.33 5.94 7.87
CA THR A 195 -9.62 5.83 7.18
C THR A 195 -10.36 7.16 7.29
N VAL A 196 -11.46 7.30 6.55
CA VAL A 196 -12.31 8.49 6.58
C VAL A 196 -13.73 8.11 6.95
N THR A 197 -14.41 8.98 7.68
CA THR A 197 -15.82 8.77 8.01
C THR A 197 -16.73 8.94 6.79
N ASP A 198 -17.73 8.06 6.71
CA ASP A 198 -18.73 8.05 5.64
C ASP A 198 -19.91 9.03 5.89
N ALA A 199 -20.96 8.89 5.07
CA ALA A 199 -22.20 9.68 5.12
C ALA A 199 -22.93 9.63 6.48
N GLN A 200 -22.73 8.55 7.21
CA GLN A 200 -23.35 8.27 8.50
C GLN A 200 -22.36 8.54 9.64
N GLY A 201 -21.20 9.13 9.34
CA GLY A 201 -20.15 9.42 10.30
C GLY A 201 -19.40 8.18 10.75
N VAL A 202 -19.56 7.05 10.05
CA VAL A 202 -18.97 5.75 10.42
C VAL A 202 -17.58 5.63 9.82
N PHE A 203 -16.64 5.15 10.62
CA PHE A 203 -15.32 4.74 10.17
C PHE A 203 -15.09 3.26 10.48
N LEU A 204 -14.30 2.59 9.65
CA LEU A 204 -14.00 1.17 9.79
C LEU A 204 -12.56 0.88 9.33
N PHE A 205 -11.85 0.09 10.14
CA PHE A 205 -10.55 -0.50 9.84
C PHE A 205 -10.73 -2.01 9.69
N PRO A 206 -10.96 -2.52 8.47
CA PRO A 206 -11.19 -3.94 8.25
C PRO A 206 -9.87 -4.71 8.32
N SER A 207 -9.85 -5.80 9.09
CA SER A 207 -8.77 -6.81 9.05
C SER A 207 -7.36 -6.29 9.33
N LEU A 208 -7.24 -5.16 10.03
CA LEU A 208 -5.97 -4.51 10.39
C LEU A 208 -5.56 -4.77 11.84
N VAL A 209 -6.36 -5.51 12.59
CA VAL A 209 -6.32 -5.53 14.06
C VAL A 209 -6.04 -6.95 14.55
N VAL A 210 -5.00 -7.07 15.38
CA VAL A 210 -4.57 -8.30 16.05
C VAL A 210 -5.24 -8.34 17.42
N SER A 211 -5.86 -9.48 17.77
CA SER A 211 -6.47 -9.68 19.08
C SER A 211 -5.46 -9.56 20.21
N GLY A 212 -5.83 -8.89 21.29
CA GLY A 212 -4.98 -8.70 22.47
C GLY A 212 -3.96 -7.56 22.37
N SER A 213 -3.83 -6.92 21.20
CA SER A 213 -3.02 -5.71 21.03
C SER A 213 -3.76 -4.45 21.48
N ASP A 214 -2.97 -3.42 21.80
CA ASP A 214 -3.48 -2.10 22.17
C ASP A 214 -3.43 -1.16 20.94
N TYR A 215 -4.47 -0.35 20.78
CA TYR A 215 -4.65 0.56 19.66
C TYR A 215 -5.04 1.94 20.14
N THR A 216 -4.46 2.99 19.56
CA THR A 216 -4.88 4.38 19.80
C THR A 216 -5.53 4.95 18.55
N LEU A 217 -6.74 5.48 18.71
CA LEU A 217 -7.51 6.15 17.68
C LEU A 217 -7.41 7.66 17.83
N THR A 218 -7.03 8.32 16.76
CA THR A 218 -6.81 9.78 16.70
C THR A 218 -7.61 10.37 15.53
N PRO A 219 -8.77 10.98 15.79
CA PRO A 219 -9.53 11.69 14.78
C PRO A 219 -8.90 13.05 14.44
N TYR A 220 -9.03 13.46 13.18
CA TYR A 220 -8.53 14.71 12.66
C TYR A 220 -9.45 15.27 11.57
N LYS A 221 -9.76 16.57 11.66
CA LYS A 221 -10.50 17.30 10.64
C LYS A 221 -10.19 18.80 10.75
N ASN A 222 -9.80 19.40 9.63
CA ASN A 222 -9.44 20.82 9.57
C ASN A 222 -9.89 21.45 8.24
N ASP A 223 -11.16 21.26 7.91
CA ASP A 223 -11.79 21.80 6.70
C ASP A 223 -12.85 22.85 7.03
N ASP A 224 -13.20 23.61 5.99
CA ASP A 224 -14.20 24.69 5.97
C ASP A 224 -14.42 25.38 7.33
N PRO A 225 -13.44 26.18 7.82
CA PRO A 225 -13.53 26.78 9.15
C PRO A 225 -14.74 27.71 9.35
N LEU A 226 -15.36 28.20 8.26
CA LEU A 226 -16.53 29.08 8.32
C LEU A 226 -17.87 28.33 8.33
N ASN A 227 -17.90 27.01 8.13
CA ASN A 227 -19.12 26.20 8.19
C ASN A 227 -19.83 26.37 9.54
N GLY A 228 -21.01 27.01 9.52
CA GLY A 228 -21.80 27.30 10.72
C GLY A 228 -21.28 28.44 11.61
N VAL A 229 -20.19 29.10 11.23
CA VAL A 229 -19.58 30.17 12.03
C VAL A 229 -20.04 31.53 11.55
N SER A 230 -20.80 32.24 12.38
CA SER A 230 -21.44 33.51 12.01
C SER A 230 -21.18 34.62 13.02
N THR A 231 -21.58 35.85 12.67
CA THR A 231 -21.57 36.97 13.64
C THR A 231 -22.53 36.76 14.80
N PHE A 232 -23.53 35.88 14.66
CA PHE A 232 -24.46 35.56 15.74
C PHE A 232 -23.76 34.74 16.84
N ASP A 233 -22.84 33.84 16.48
CA ASP A 233 -22.01 33.10 17.44
C ASP A 233 -21.17 34.04 18.29
N LEU A 234 -20.60 35.08 17.68
CA LEU A 234 -19.86 36.12 18.41
C LEU A 234 -20.73 36.82 19.46
N VAL A 235 -22.02 37.04 19.17
CA VAL A 235 -22.96 37.65 20.13
C VAL A 235 -23.22 36.69 21.29
N LEU A 236 -23.42 35.41 21.02
CA LEU A 236 -23.63 34.38 22.05
C LEU A 236 -22.40 34.23 22.95
N ILE A 237 -21.19 34.17 22.37
CA ILE A 237 -19.94 34.14 23.12
C ILE A 237 -19.78 35.40 23.97
N SER A 238 -20.07 36.58 23.42
CA SER A 238 -20.00 37.85 24.16
C SER A 238 -20.98 37.89 25.34
N ARG A 239 -22.21 37.38 25.16
CA ARG A 239 -23.21 37.31 26.24
C ARG A 239 -22.80 36.32 27.33
N HIS A 240 -22.12 35.23 26.95
CA HIS A 240 -21.54 34.28 27.89
C HIS A 240 -20.44 34.91 28.74
N ILE A 241 -19.49 35.62 28.11
CA ILE A 241 -18.41 36.34 28.81
C ILE A 241 -18.97 37.38 29.80
N LEU A 242 -20.04 38.08 29.42
CA LEU A 242 -20.71 39.08 30.25
C LEU A 242 -21.63 38.48 31.33
N GLY A 243 -21.82 37.15 31.36
CA GLY A 243 -22.72 36.48 32.30
C GLY A 243 -24.21 36.74 32.05
N LEU A 244 -24.57 37.26 30.87
CA LEU A 244 -25.96 37.58 30.49
C LEU A 244 -26.71 36.34 29.99
N GLU A 245 -26.01 35.44 29.29
CA GLU A 245 -26.56 34.19 28.78
C GLU A 245 -25.45 33.15 28.70
N GLN A 246 -25.58 32.05 29.44
CA GLN A 246 -24.54 31.02 29.51
C GLN A 246 -24.67 30.02 28.35
N LEU A 247 -23.53 29.63 27.78
CA LEU A 247 -23.45 28.45 26.92
C LEU A 247 -23.79 27.22 27.76
N ASN A 248 -24.79 26.45 27.31
CA ASN A 248 -25.45 25.42 28.09
C ASN A 248 -24.87 24.00 27.93
N SER A 249 -23.68 23.90 27.32
CA SER A 249 -22.99 22.63 27.07
C SER A 249 -21.48 22.82 27.14
N PRO A 250 -20.72 21.85 27.70
CA PRO A 250 -19.26 21.88 27.66
C PRO A 250 -18.72 21.94 26.22
N TYR A 251 -19.37 21.28 25.26
CA TYR A 251 -18.94 21.29 23.86
C TYR A 251 -19.06 22.69 23.23
N LYS A 252 -20.11 23.45 23.55
CA LYS A 252 -20.26 24.86 23.12
C LYS A 252 -19.20 25.77 23.72
N ILE A 253 -18.81 25.52 24.97
CA ILE A 253 -17.75 26.28 25.64
C ILE A 253 -16.39 25.96 24.98
N ILE A 254 -16.15 24.69 24.62
CA ILE A 254 -14.97 24.28 23.83
C ILE A 254 -14.99 24.94 22.44
N ALA A 255 -16.14 24.98 21.77
CA ALA A 255 -16.30 25.64 20.48
C ALA A 255 -15.98 27.15 20.55
N ALA A 256 -16.29 27.79 21.68
CA ALA A 256 -16.02 29.20 21.91
C ALA A 256 -14.54 29.53 22.15
N ASP A 257 -13.69 28.58 22.56
CA ASP A 257 -12.23 28.76 22.77
C ASP A 257 -11.46 28.61 21.46
N ALA A 258 -11.58 29.62 20.60
CA ALA A 258 -11.03 29.59 19.24
C ALA A 258 -9.50 29.54 19.21
N ASN A 259 -8.82 30.13 20.20
CA ASN A 259 -7.36 30.14 20.27
C ASN A 259 -6.76 28.98 21.07
N LYS A 260 -7.58 28.04 21.56
CA LYS A 260 -7.18 26.88 22.37
C LYS A 260 -6.43 27.28 23.66
N SER A 261 -6.85 28.38 24.29
CA SER A 261 -6.25 28.87 25.54
C SER A 261 -6.74 28.14 26.78
N GLY A 262 -7.83 27.38 26.69
CA GLY A 262 -8.52 26.78 27.83
C GLY A 262 -9.38 27.79 28.61
N SER A 263 -9.76 28.90 27.98
CA SER A 263 -10.64 29.92 28.57
C SER A 263 -11.40 30.68 27.49
N VAL A 264 -12.68 31.00 27.73
CA VAL A 264 -13.48 31.80 26.79
C VAL A 264 -13.39 33.27 27.15
N THR A 265 -12.76 34.06 26.29
CA THR A 265 -12.50 35.49 26.51
C THR A 265 -12.81 36.33 25.27
N SER A 266 -12.64 37.65 25.39
CA SER A 266 -12.77 38.55 24.25
C SER A 266 -11.73 38.31 23.15
N PHE A 267 -10.62 37.62 23.45
CA PHE A 267 -9.65 37.23 22.43
C PHE A 267 -10.24 36.22 21.44
N ASP A 268 -11.06 35.28 21.91
CA ASP A 268 -11.70 34.28 21.03
C ASP A 268 -12.67 34.93 20.05
N VAL A 269 -13.42 35.93 20.52
CA VAL A 269 -14.29 36.76 19.67
C VAL A 269 -13.49 37.46 18.57
N VAL A 270 -12.28 37.93 18.88
CA VAL A 270 -11.39 38.57 17.89
C VAL A 270 -10.87 37.55 16.88
N GLU A 271 -10.46 36.36 17.32
CA GLU A 271 -9.95 35.31 16.43
C GLU A 271 -11.03 34.80 15.46
N ILE A 272 -12.24 34.53 15.95
CA ILE A 272 -13.38 34.13 15.10
C ILE A 272 -13.78 35.27 14.16
N ARG A 273 -13.77 36.53 14.63
CA ARG A 273 -14.05 37.69 13.77
C ARG A 273 -13.04 37.82 12.62
N LYS A 274 -11.74 37.60 12.88
CA LYS A 274 -10.71 37.63 11.83
C LYS A 274 -10.96 36.53 10.79
N LEU A 275 -11.41 35.34 11.23
CA LEU A 275 -11.80 34.27 10.32
C LEU A 275 -12.99 34.68 9.44
N ILE A 276 -14.07 35.21 10.03
CA ILE A 276 -15.27 35.68 9.30
C ILE A 276 -14.92 36.77 8.27
N LEU A 277 -13.99 37.67 8.62
CA LEU A 277 -13.54 38.73 7.73
C LEU A 277 -12.54 38.25 6.65
N GLY A 278 -12.18 36.97 6.61
CA GLY A 278 -11.22 36.40 5.67
C GLY A 278 -9.77 36.83 5.91
N ILE A 279 -9.46 37.38 7.09
CA ILE A 279 -8.07 37.67 7.50
C ILE A 279 -7.33 36.36 7.75
N TYR A 280 -8.04 35.35 8.26
CA TYR A 280 -7.56 33.98 8.36
C TYR A 280 -8.33 33.08 7.41
N SER A 281 -7.61 32.15 6.77
CA SER A 281 -8.20 31.00 6.09
C SER A 281 -8.43 29.82 7.03
N THR A 282 -7.66 29.74 8.13
CA THR A 282 -7.72 28.71 9.17
C THR A 282 -7.31 29.31 10.53
N PHE A 283 -7.71 28.71 11.65
CA PHE A 283 -7.28 29.17 12.96
C PHE A 283 -5.75 28.96 13.15
N PRO A 284 -5.00 29.93 13.69
CA PRO A 284 -3.54 29.79 13.84
C PRO A 284 -3.08 28.76 14.88
N ASN A 285 -3.83 28.63 15.98
CA ASN A 285 -3.47 27.79 17.15
C ASN A 285 -4.47 26.66 17.41
N ASN A 286 -5.38 26.41 16.47
CA ASN A 286 -6.45 25.46 16.61
C ASN A 286 -6.84 24.86 15.26
N THR A 287 -7.60 23.78 15.27
CA THR A 287 -8.24 23.21 14.08
C THR A 287 -9.69 23.67 13.98
N SER A 288 -10.30 23.57 12.80
CA SER A 288 -11.72 23.92 12.64
C SER A 288 -12.67 22.95 13.36
N TRP A 289 -12.20 21.75 13.65
CA TRP A 289 -12.91 20.75 14.45
C TRP A 289 -11.99 20.20 15.53
N ARG A 290 -12.54 19.98 16.72
CA ARG A 290 -11.92 19.21 17.80
C ARG A 290 -12.77 18.01 18.14
N PHE A 291 -12.16 17.02 18.78
CA PHE A 291 -12.83 15.77 19.13
C PHE A 291 -12.66 15.51 20.61
N VAL A 292 -13.70 14.99 21.23
CA VAL A 292 -13.72 14.61 22.64
C VAL A 292 -14.17 13.17 22.72
N ASN A 293 -13.50 12.33 23.51
CA ASN A 293 -14.01 10.99 23.79
C ASN A 293 -15.46 11.06 24.30
N ARG A 294 -16.38 10.31 23.70
CA ARG A 294 -17.81 10.32 24.04
C ARG A 294 -18.07 9.90 25.49
N ASP A 295 -17.28 8.98 26.02
CA ASP A 295 -17.40 8.48 27.40
C ASP A 295 -16.77 9.42 28.44
N PHE A 296 -16.12 10.50 28.00
CA PHE A 296 -15.53 11.47 28.91
C PHE A 296 -16.62 12.28 29.64
N VAL A 297 -16.69 12.09 30.95
CA VAL A 297 -17.56 12.88 31.83
C VAL A 297 -16.80 14.11 32.31
N PHE A 298 -17.25 15.29 31.87
CA PHE A 298 -16.70 16.56 32.34
C PHE A 298 -16.92 16.74 33.85
N PRO A 299 -15.86 16.93 34.67
CA PRO A 299 -16.01 17.13 36.11
C PRO A 299 -16.85 18.36 36.47
N ASP A 300 -16.69 19.43 35.70
CA ASP A 300 -17.53 20.62 35.73
C ASP A 300 -18.06 20.92 34.32
N PRO A 301 -19.33 20.63 34.02
CA PRO A 301 -19.94 20.93 32.72
C PRO A 301 -19.95 22.43 32.38
N LYS A 302 -19.85 23.32 33.38
CA LYS A 302 -19.78 24.78 33.16
C LYS A 302 -18.36 25.27 32.89
N ASN A 303 -17.35 24.44 33.16
CA ASN A 303 -15.96 24.73 32.86
C ASN A 303 -15.23 23.45 32.39
N PRO A 304 -15.34 23.13 31.09
CA PRO A 304 -14.77 21.91 30.52
C PRO A 304 -13.23 21.89 30.52
N PHE A 305 -12.57 23.00 30.86
CA PHE A 305 -11.12 23.13 30.87
C PHE A 305 -10.49 22.85 32.25
N THR A 306 -11.32 22.52 33.26
CA THR A 306 -10.84 22.13 34.61
C THR A 306 -10.01 20.85 34.60
N ALA A 307 -10.31 19.94 33.68
CA ALA A 307 -9.54 18.75 33.40
C ALA A 307 -9.25 18.68 31.90
N GLN A 308 -8.07 18.18 31.53
CA GLN A 308 -7.76 17.91 30.14
C GLN A 308 -8.65 16.77 29.64
N PHE A 309 -9.52 17.06 28.68
CA PHE A 309 -10.31 16.02 28.01
C PHE A 309 -9.45 15.31 26.95
N PRO A 310 -9.63 13.99 26.78
CA PRO A 310 -8.89 13.24 25.79
C PRO A 310 -9.45 13.52 24.38
N GLU A 311 -8.53 13.85 23.46
CA GLU A 311 -8.82 13.98 22.02
C GLU A 311 -8.50 12.68 21.26
N THR A 312 -8.10 11.63 21.98
CA THR A 312 -7.80 10.28 21.46
C THR A 312 -8.46 9.22 22.33
N VAL A 313 -8.62 8.01 21.81
CA VAL A 313 -9.14 6.85 22.55
C VAL A 313 -8.12 5.73 22.43
N THR A 314 -7.73 5.14 23.56
CA THR A 314 -6.88 3.94 23.59
C THR A 314 -7.71 2.73 23.95
N ILE A 315 -7.75 1.76 23.05
CA ILE A 315 -8.37 0.46 23.23
C ILE A 315 -7.28 -0.48 23.75
N ILE A 316 -7.50 -1.07 24.92
CA ILE A 316 -6.56 -2.00 25.57
C ILE A 316 -7.05 -3.42 25.37
N ASN A 317 -6.14 -4.34 25.08
CA ASN A 317 -6.40 -5.77 24.91
C ASN A 317 -7.63 -6.00 24.01
N MET A 318 -7.51 -5.63 22.75
CA MET A 318 -8.63 -5.61 21.83
C MET A 318 -9.25 -7.03 21.67
N GLN A 319 -10.55 -7.18 21.98
CA GLN A 319 -11.31 -8.45 21.87
C GLN A 319 -12.61 -8.39 21.05
N PHE A 320 -13.30 -7.26 20.98
CA PHE A 320 -14.51 -7.02 20.17
C PHE A 320 -14.59 -5.53 19.78
N GLY A 321 -14.93 -5.20 18.53
CA GLY A 321 -14.85 -3.83 18.01
C GLY A 321 -16.09 -3.34 17.25
N LEU A 322 -16.93 -2.54 17.93
CA LEU A 322 -17.66 -1.39 17.38
C LEU A 322 -18.00 -0.46 18.58
N SER A 323 -17.45 0.77 18.64
CA SER A 323 -17.70 1.74 19.72
C SER A 323 -17.99 3.16 19.20
N ASP A 324 -18.93 3.85 19.87
CA ASP A 324 -19.24 5.26 19.62
C ASP A 324 -18.20 6.14 20.34
N GLU A 325 -17.13 6.55 19.67
CA GLU A 325 -15.94 7.00 20.39
C GLU A 325 -15.78 8.51 20.50
N PHE A 326 -16.32 9.32 19.59
CA PHE A 326 -16.00 10.75 19.56
C PHE A 326 -17.21 11.65 19.37
N VAL A 327 -17.25 12.70 20.19
CA VAL A 327 -18.07 13.89 19.97
C VAL A 327 -17.21 14.95 19.30
N SER A 328 -17.61 15.36 18.10
CA SER A 328 -16.94 16.42 17.33
C SER A 328 -17.49 17.80 17.71
N VAL A 329 -16.60 18.78 17.81
CA VAL A 329 -16.90 20.17 18.18
C VAL A 329 -16.40 21.09 17.08
N LYS A 330 -17.30 21.82 16.42
CA LYS A 330 -16.94 22.84 15.44
C LYS A 330 -16.44 24.09 16.17
N ILE A 331 -15.20 24.49 15.93
CA ILE A 331 -14.64 25.68 16.58
C ILE A 331 -15.26 26.94 15.96
N GLY A 332 -15.80 27.79 16.81
CA GLY A 332 -16.49 29.04 16.45
C GLY A 332 -18.01 28.93 16.31
N ASP A 333 -18.57 27.72 16.16
CA ASP A 333 -20.02 27.50 16.12
C ASP A 333 -20.52 27.09 17.50
N VAL A 334 -21.21 28.00 18.19
CA VAL A 334 -21.73 27.77 19.55
C VAL A 334 -23.23 27.53 19.57
N ASN A 335 -23.86 27.48 18.40
CA ASN A 335 -25.30 27.32 18.23
C ASN A 335 -25.69 26.07 17.44
N ASN A 336 -24.71 25.28 16.98
CA ASN A 336 -24.85 24.03 16.22
C ASN A 336 -25.48 24.23 14.84
N THR A 337 -25.06 25.28 14.11
CA THR A 337 -25.50 25.52 12.72
C THR A 337 -24.57 24.92 11.67
N ALA A 338 -23.42 24.36 12.07
CA ALA A 338 -22.51 23.68 11.16
C ALA A 338 -23.13 22.45 10.51
N ILE A 339 -22.98 22.35 9.19
CA ILE A 339 -23.44 21.21 8.40
C ILE A 339 -22.33 20.17 8.34
N ALA A 340 -22.38 19.19 9.23
CA ALA A 340 -21.34 18.17 9.35
C ALA A 340 -21.49 16.97 8.38
N ASN A 341 -22.66 16.83 7.74
CA ASN A 341 -23.01 15.70 6.85
C ASN A 341 -23.02 16.05 5.36
N ALA A 342 -22.58 17.24 4.98
CA ALA A 342 -22.41 17.56 3.57
C ALA A 342 -21.15 16.85 3.08
N PHE A 343 -21.30 15.81 2.24
CA PHE A 343 -20.22 15.52 1.31
C PHE A 343 -19.96 16.79 0.54
N ASN A 344 -18.70 17.09 0.24
CA ASN A 344 -18.36 18.17 -0.65
C ASN A 344 -19.04 17.94 -2.03
N SER A 345 -20.33 18.28 -2.18
CA SER A 345 -20.69 19.24 -3.20
C SER A 345 -19.77 20.39 -2.90
N ALA A 346 -18.68 20.48 -3.67
CA ALA A 346 -17.95 21.72 -3.85
C ALA A 346 -19.04 22.78 -3.86
N ASP A 347 -19.07 23.62 -2.82
CA ASP A 347 -20.03 24.69 -2.76
C ASP A 347 -19.64 25.55 -3.95
N ASP A 348 -20.40 25.32 -5.03
CA ASP A 348 -20.44 26.17 -6.19
C ASP A 348 -20.83 27.48 -5.56
N ARG A 349 -19.80 28.31 -5.40
CA ARG A 349 -19.81 29.61 -4.74
C ARG A 349 -21.24 30.06 -4.72
N ALA A 350 -21.83 30.24 -3.54
CA ALA A 350 -23.04 31.02 -3.46
C ALA A 350 -22.73 32.31 -4.21
N ALA A 351 -23.13 32.36 -5.48
CA ALA A 351 -23.22 33.53 -6.29
C ALA A 351 -24.43 34.23 -5.69
N GLY A 352 -24.22 34.73 -4.46
CA GLY A 352 -25.05 35.75 -3.88
C GLY A 352 -25.06 36.83 -4.94
N THR A 353 -26.15 36.88 -5.68
CA THR A 353 -26.35 37.91 -6.69
C THR A 353 -26.35 39.20 -5.88
N LEU A 354 -25.26 39.96 -5.99
CA LEU A 354 -25.13 41.22 -5.30
C LEU A 354 -26.11 42.18 -5.97
N TYR A 355 -27.19 42.53 -5.30
CA TYR A 355 -28.12 43.52 -5.80
C TYR A 355 -27.46 44.89 -5.62
N PHE A 356 -27.07 45.49 -6.73
CA PHE A 356 -26.63 46.87 -6.78
C PHE A 356 -27.85 47.75 -6.95
N ASP A 357 -28.20 48.53 -5.92
CA ASP A 357 -29.16 49.62 -6.06
C ASP A 357 -28.37 50.86 -6.47
N VAL A 358 -28.55 51.27 -7.73
CA VAL A 358 -27.89 52.43 -8.32
C VAL A 358 -28.96 53.32 -8.94
N ASP A 359 -28.89 54.63 -8.65
CA ASP A 359 -29.84 55.59 -9.20
C ASP A 359 -29.76 55.59 -10.74
N ASP A 360 -30.92 55.47 -11.39
CA ASP A 360 -31.03 55.53 -12.85
C ASP A 360 -30.64 56.91 -13.38
N ARG A 361 -29.81 56.96 -14.43
CA ARG A 361 -29.32 58.22 -15.02
C ARG A 361 -28.99 58.06 -16.50
N GLU A 362 -29.42 59.04 -17.30
CA GLU A 362 -29.03 59.17 -18.71
C GLU A 362 -27.56 59.63 -18.86
N VAL A 363 -26.81 58.91 -19.71
CA VAL A 363 -25.40 59.21 -20.04
C VAL A 363 -25.22 59.42 -21.53
N LYS A 364 -24.24 60.25 -21.92
CA LYS A 364 -23.94 60.52 -23.34
C LYS A 364 -22.87 59.57 -23.87
N ALA A 365 -22.90 59.29 -25.17
CA ALA A 365 -21.93 58.41 -25.81
C ALA A 365 -20.48 58.95 -25.63
N GLY A 366 -19.62 58.14 -25.00
CA GLY A 366 -18.22 58.47 -24.72
C GLY A 366 -17.95 59.07 -23.33
N GLU A 367 -18.95 59.23 -22.47
CA GLU A 367 -18.79 59.74 -21.11
C GLU A 367 -18.26 58.64 -20.16
N LEU A 368 -17.17 58.92 -19.44
CA LEU A 368 -16.65 58.07 -18.36
C LEU A 368 -17.38 58.42 -17.07
N VAL A 369 -18.12 57.46 -16.51
CA VAL A 369 -18.88 57.62 -15.26
C VAL A 369 -18.32 56.68 -14.20
N THR A 370 -18.02 57.23 -13.02
CA THR A 370 -17.58 56.47 -11.85
C THR A 370 -18.80 56.21 -10.96
N VAL A 371 -19.18 54.95 -10.80
CA VAL A 371 -20.28 54.53 -9.93
C VAL A 371 -19.72 54.07 -8.59
N SER A 372 -20.09 54.75 -7.51
CA SER A 372 -19.70 54.42 -6.15
C SER A 372 -20.83 53.68 -5.47
N PHE A 373 -20.62 52.44 -5.07
CA PHE A 373 -21.58 51.67 -4.28
C PHE A 373 -21.03 51.37 -2.88
N LYS A 374 -21.93 51.13 -1.93
CA LYS A 374 -21.59 50.73 -0.57
C LYS A 374 -22.36 49.46 -0.26
N ALA A 375 -21.65 48.38 0.06
CA ALA A 375 -22.28 47.15 0.55
C ALA A 375 -22.93 47.46 1.91
N ALA A 376 -24.20 47.10 2.07
CA ALA A 376 -24.94 47.26 3.33
C ALA A 376 -24.56 46.17 4.33
#